data_AF-A0A953JJK9-F1
#
_entry.id   AF-A0A953JJK9-F1
#
_cell.length_a   1.000
_cell.length_b   1.000
_cell.length_c   1.000
_cell.angle_alpha   90.00
_cell.angle_beta   90.00
_cell.angle_gamma   90.00
#
_symmetry.space_group_name_H-M   'P 1'
#
loop_
_entity.id
_entity.type
_entity.pdbx_description
1 polymer ?
#
loop_
_entity_poly.entity_id
_entity_poly.type
_entity_poly.pdbx_seq_one_letter_code
_entity_poly.pdbx_strand_id
1 'polypeptide(L)' 'MESKPMIRPLPLTRLLVPVLLVLGVAACHQEGPAERAGRSIDRAGQNLRDAVDPPQGPAERAGRTVDRALQ' A
#
# COMPACT_ATOMS: atom_id res chain seq x y z
N MET A 1 -50.42 18.45 25.33
CA MET A 1 -49.04 19.00 25.26
C MET A 1 -48.25 18.06 24.36
N GLU A 2 -48.24 18.33 23.06
CA GLU A 2 -47.55 17.51 22.06
C GLU A 2 -46.16 18.13 21.84
N SER A 3 -45.14 17.57 22.45
CA SER A 3 -43.75 18.01 22.24
C SER A 3 -43.28 17.54 20.87
N LYS A 4 -43.37 18.43 19.87
CA LYS A 4 -42.89 18.19 18.50
C LYS A 4 -41.36 17.97 18.53
N PRO A 5 -40.83 16.83 18.06
CA PRO A 5 -39.40 16.58 18.10
C PRO A 5 -38.70 17.53 17.12
N MET A 6 -37.80 18.34 17.67
CA MET A 6 -36.98 19.28 16.91
C MET A 6 -35.84 18.52 16.23
N ILE A 7 -36.11 17.97 15.05
CA ILE A 7 -35.11 17.30 14.22
C ILE A 7 -34.26 18.38 13.54
N ARG A 8 -33.07 18.64 14.10
CA ARG A 8 -32.10 19.57 13.50
C ARG A 8 -31.41 18.87 12.32
N PRO A 9 -31.33 19.47 11.13
CA PRO A 9 -30.68 18.86 9.98
C PRO A 9 -29.18 18.76 10.29
N LEU A 10 -28.65 17.53 10.26
CA LEU A 10 -27.24 17.30 10.49
C LEU A 10 -26.47 17.88 9.29
N PRO A 11 -25.51 18.80 9.49
CA PRO A 11 -24.78 19.40 8.37
C PRO A 11 -23.98 18.31 7.64
N LEU A 12 -24.07 18.29 6.30
CA LEU A 12 -23.42 17.30 5.43
C LEU A 12 -21.91 17.14 5.72
N THR A 13 -21.26 18.22 6.16
CA THR A 13 -19.86 18.26 6.59
C THR A 13 -19.55 17.30 7.74
N ARG A 14 -20.51 17.00 8.64
CA ARG A 14 -20.31 16.05 9.74
C ARG A 14 -20.24 14.60 9.28
N LEU A 15 -20.73 14.28 8.07
CA LEU A 15 -20.63 12.95 7.48
C LEU A 15 -19.30 12.75 6.72
N LEU A 16 -18.59 13.83 6.40
CA LEU A 16 -17.40 13.79 5.55
C LEU A 16 -16.20 13.12 6.25
N VAL A 17 -16.02 13.40 7.54
CA VAL A 17 -14.94 12.82 8.36
C VAL A 17 -15.04 11.29 8.49
N PRO A 18 -16.18 10.69 8.89
CA PRO A 18 -16.28 9.23 8.97
C PRO A 18 -16.20 8.56 7.59
N VAL A 19 -16.71 9.19 6.53
CA VAL A 19 -16.60 8.68 5.16
C VAL A 19 -15.13 8.62 4.71
N LEU A 20 -14.35 9.67 4.95
CA LEU A 20 -12.94 9.69 4.59
C LEU A 20 -12.15 8.61 5.34
N LEU A 21 -12.48 8.39 6.62
CA LEU A 21 -11.83 7.38 7.46
C LEU A 21 -12.10 5.96 6.94
N VAL A 22 -13.35 5.65 6.57
CA VAL A 22 -13.72 4.33 6.01
C VAL A 22 -13.03 4.10 4.66
N LEU A 23 -12.95 5.12 3.80
CA LEU A 23 -12.26 5.03 2.52
C LEU A 23 -10.74 4.83 2.68
N GLY A 24 -10.13 5.50 3.66
CA GLY A 24 -8.70 5.36 3.96
C GLY A 24 -8.34 3.94 4.41
N VAL A 25 -9.13 3.34 5.31
CA VAL A 25 -8.89 1.97 5.80
C VAL A 25 -9.12 0.92 4.69
N ALA A 26 -10.13 1.11 3.83
CA ALA A 26 -10.36 0.21 2.69
C ALA A 26 -9.20 0.22 1.68
N ALA A 27 -8.46 1.33 1.57
CA ALA A 27 -7.30 1.44 0.69
C ALA A 27 -6.03 0.75 1.22
N CYS A 28 -5.96 0.41 2.52
CA CYS A 28 -4.78 -0.22 3.12
C CYS A 28 -4.62 -1.71 2.80
N HIS A 29 -5.64 -2.38 2.23
CA HIS A 29 -5.59 -3.83 2.03
C HIS A 29 -4.97 -4.25 0.69
N GLN A 30 -4.76 -3.31 -0.23
CA GLN A 30 -4.24 -3.61 -1.57
C GLN A 30 -2.96 -2.82 -1.84
N GLU A 31 -1.99 -3.46 -2.51
CA GLU A 31 -0.78 -2.80 -2.96
C GLU A 31 -1.14 -1.56 -3.79
N GLY A 32 -0.80 -0.39 -3.25
CA GLY A 32 -1.08 0.88 -3.87
C GLY A 32 -0.28 1.09 -5.15
N PRO A 33 -0.71 2.02 -6.02
CA PRO A 33 0.01 2.33 -7.26
C PRO A 33 1.47 2.75 -7.00
N ALA A 34 1.73 3.48 -5.91
CA ALA A 34 3.08 3.84 -5.49
C ALA A 34 3.93 2.62 -5.10
N GLU A 35 3.35 1.67 -4.36
CA GLU A 35 4.03 0.44 -3.93
C GLU A 35 4.42 -0.42 -5.14
N ARG A 36 3.50 -0.57 -6.10
CA ARG A 36 3.76 -1.30 -7.36
C ARG A 36 4.85 -0.64 -8.19
N ALA A 37 4.83 0.69 -8.28
CA ALA A 37 5.87 1.45 -8.97
C ALA A 37 7.23 1.27 -8.28
N GLY A 38 7.29 1.42 -6.96
CA GLY A 38 8.49 1.18 -6.17
C GLY A 38 9.06 -0.22 -6.40
N ARG A 39 8.23 -1.26 -6.29
CA ARG A 39 8.63 -2.65 -6.55
C ARG A 39 9.16 -2.87 -7.97
N SER A 40 8.57 -2.21 -8.97
CA SER A 40 9.03 -2.32 -10.35
C SER A 40 10.43 -1.71 -10.56
N ILE A 41 10.69 -0.56 -9.92
CA ILE A 41 11.99 0.13 -9.97
C ILE A 41 13.04 -0.70 -9.24
N ASP A 42 12.70 -1.23 -8.06
CA ASP A 42 13.61 -2.06 -7.28
C ASP A 42 14.02 -3.32 -8.05
N ARG A 43 13.06 -4.04 -8.67
CA ARG A 43 13.34 -5.18 -9.54
C ARG A 43 14.23 -4.82 -10.73
N ALA A 44 14.00 -3.66 -11.34
CA ALA A 44 14.85 -3.19 -12.45
C ALA A 44 16.29 -2.93 -11.96
N GLY A 45 16.46 -2.29 -10.81
CA GLY A 45 17.76 -2.06 -10.18
C GLY A 45 18.50 -3.36 -9.84
N GLN A 46 17.79 -4.35 -9.30
CA GLN A 46 18.35 -5.67 -9.01
C GLN A 46 18.80 -6.40 -10.29
N ASN A 47 17.99 -6.38 -11.35
CA ASN A 47 18.36 -7.00 -12.63
C ASN A 47 19.61 -6.37 -13.25
N LEU A 48 19.74 -5.04 -13.17
CA LEU A 48 20.92 -4.33 -13.63
C LEU A 48 22.16 -4.70 -12.81
N ARG A 49 22.02 -4.80 -11.48
CA ARG A 49 23.09 -5.27 -10.60
C ARG A 49 23.51 -6.69 -10.93
N ASP A 50 22.58 -7.61 -11.10
CA ASP A 50 22.88 -9.01 -11.45
C ASP A 50 23.52 -9.13 -12.85
N ALA A 51 23.27 -8.17 -13.76
CA ALA A 51 23.92 -8.15 -15.06
C ALA A 51 25.37 -7.65 -15.01
N VAL A 52 25.67 -6.68 -14.12
CA VAL A 52 27.02 -6.10 -13.96
C VAL A 52 27.87 -6.92 -12.98
N ASP A 53 27.24 -7.48 -11.94
CA ASP A 53 27.82 -8.31 -10.89
C ASP A 53 27.01 -9.61 -10.77
N PRO A 54 27.23 -10.55 -11.70
CA PRO A 54 26.48 -11.80 -11.71
C PRO A 54 26.83 -12.67 -10.50
N PRO A 55 25.86 -13.43 -9.97
CA PRO A 55 26.11 -14.31 -8.85
C PRO A 55 27.23 -15.31 -9.14
N GLN A 56 28.24 -15.33 -8.28
CA GLN A 56 29.47 -16.08 -8.49
C GLN A 56 29.33 -17.59 -8.18
N GLY A 57 28.22 -17.99 -7.53
CA GLY A 57 27.98 -19.39 -7.19
C GLY A 57 26.54 -19.68 -6.72
N PRO A 58 26.18 -20.97 -6.56
CA PRO A 58 24.83 -21.40 -6.20
C PRO A 58 24.38 -20.92 -4.82
N ALA A 59 25.31 -20.80 -3.85
CA ALA A 59 25.00 -20.25 -2.53
C ALA A 59 24.60 -18.76 -2.61
N GLU A 60 25.29 -17.98 -3.43
CA GLU A 60 25.00 -16.55 -3.61
C GLU A 60 23.68 -16.32 -4.37
N ARG A 61 23.33 -17.20 -5.31
CA ARG A 61 22.01 -17.21 -5.98
C ARG A 61 20.88 -17.54 -5.00
N ALA A 62 21.09 -18.53 -4.14
CA ALA A 62 20.12 -18.92 -3.13
C ALA A 62 19.90 -17.77 -2.12
N GLY A 63 20.98 -17.16 -1.63
CA GLY A 63 20.93 -15.96 -0.78
C GLY A 63 20.09 -14.85 -1.40
N ARG A 64 20.43 -14.39 -2.61
CA ARG A 64 19.66 -13.36 -3.34
C ARG A 64 18.18 -13.72 -3.55
N THR A 65 17.85 -15.00 -3.63
CA THR A 65 16.45 -15.45 -3.79
C THR A 65 15.70 -15.40 -2.46
N VAL A 66 16.34 -15.80 -1.37
CA VAL A 66 15.78 -15.68 -0.01
C VAL A 66 15.61 -14.21 0.35
N ASP A 67 16.60 -13.37 0.10
CA ASP A 67 16.53 -11.92 0.36
C ASP A 67 15.39 -11.26 -0.42
N ARG A 68 15.06 -11.73 -1.63
CA ARG A 68 13.90 -11.25 -2.41
C ARG A 68 12.55 -11.75 -1.89
N ALA A 69 12.53 -12.91 -1.25
CA ALA A 69 11.30 -13.47 -0.70
C ALA A 69 10.91 -12.85 0.66
N LEU A 70 11.88 -12.25 1.35
CA LEU A 70 11.71 -11.59 2.65
C LEU A 70 11.49 -10.07 2.54
N GLN A 71 11.61 -9.51 1.34
CA GLN A 71 11.34 -8.09 1.02
C GLN A 71 9.93 -7.85 0.51
#